data_AF-A0A8H5K1S4-F1
#
_entry.id   AF-A0A8H5K1S4-F1
#
_cell.length_a   1.000
_cell.length_b   1.000
_cell.length_c   1.000
_cell.angle_alpha   90.00
_cell.angle_beta   90.00
_cell.angle_gamma   90.00
#
_symmetry.space_group_name_H-M   'P 1'
#
loop_
_entity.id
_entity.type
_entity.pdbx_description
1 polymer ?
#
loop_
_entity_poly.entity_id
_entity_poly.type
_entity_poly.pdbx_seq_one_letter_code
_entity_poly.pdbx_strand_id
1 'polypeptide(L)'
;MGDLFRGFRPKPSDILIAIMGMTGSGKSTFISLCTGQDVPVGHDLQACTQHVTAYQCKWSDTYDIYLLDTPGFDDTNRSDTEVLKEIALSLAKTYEDNVKLSGILYLHRITDRRLGGSAQKNLMMFRKLCGKDSLKNVILVTTMWEGEDAATGERREQELIATDGFWGALVEEGAQVNRHNNTRSSAMSLIRTVAKNNRVTISIQKEMVSEHKDLNETEAGIGLNSNILLAEQRVMKEMSEALEMERQARRDQDEKSAEEQRQYRETMQKKIDHLNQERENLKVSLEEMKEQRRRFKVLEGKYKESQERMRQQDKKIESLEKEHKQHKSREKDILQQTEEATKEIESLRLQLSGRGNATMEISSMRPRSSGSHYVAKSNNVKLFLSGRHYFLGGKNKDYARYDTDLKRLRDKNDKRRTCVLGTNGSWLYHYHTGNDMNCWTCWSDSFPTEYPKLAAWLDKHQRFGCPRHISLGPDGFYYIAMMDNSVNWRIPKSMSEVITGYIGEKTIRSIQRLWLGYDGNYVAEISDDDYHYHLDDYNDLKEHMEDIVEEIDLKNDLGNIPSEGPSIKQLAMNIEDPRGYILIRDREEVSLDTGIAGSHLGASWQKFRDENENTW
;
A
#
# COMPACT_ATOMS: atom_id res chain seq x y z
N MET A 1 19.23 -21.00 14.54
CA MET A 1 19.25 -22.03 13.48
C MET A 1 18.00 -22.11 12.58
N GLY A 2 16.78 -22.30 13.10
CA GLY A 2 15.62 -22.78 12.30
C GLY A 2 15.24 -22.03 11.01
N ASP A 3 15.25 -20.70 10.96
CA ASP A 3 14.72 -20.00 9.78
C ASP A 3 15.72 -19.83 8.63
N LEU A 4 16.96 -19.46 8.92
CA LEU A 4 18.01 -19.27 7.90
C LEU A 4 18.26 -20.58 7.15
N PHE A 5 18.33 -21.69 7.89
CA PHE A 5 18.57 -23.02 7.35
C PHE A 5 17.30 -23.84 7.16
N ARG A 6 16.10 -23.24 7.14
CA ARG A 6 14.82 -23.96 6.90
C ARG A 6 14.63 -25.24 7.74
N GLY A 7 15.07 -25.22 9.00
CA GLY A 7 15.01 -26.34 9.93
C GLY A 7 16.25 -27.25 9.92
N PHE A 8 17.15 -27.12 8.96
CA PHE A 8 18.43 -27.81 8.94
C PHE A 8 19.38 -27.27 10.02
N ARG A 9 20.24 -28.15 10.54
CA ARG A 9 21.30 -27.81 11.49
C ARG A 9 22.65 -28.10 10.82
N PRO A 10 23.29 -27.10 10.19
CA PRO A 10 24.60 -27.29 9.60
C PRO A 10 25.61 -27.72 10.67
N LYS A 11 26.45 -28.67 10.31
CA LYS A 11 27.57 -29.15 11.11
C LYS A 11 28.81 -28.31 10.83
N PRO A 12 29.78 -28.27 11.76
CA PRO A 12 31.09 -27.67 11.49
C PRO A 12 31.83 -28.32 10.32
N SER A 13 31.45 -29.50 9.81
CA SER A 13 32.03 -30.13 8.62
C SER A 13 31.40 -29.66 7.31
N ASP A 14 30.24 -29.00 7.36
CA ASP A 14 29.52 -28.60 6.15
C ASP A 14 30.17 -27.38 5.47
N ILE A 15 29.84 -27.20 4.19
CA ILE A 15 30.40 -26.15 3.35
C ILE A 15 29.33 -25.10 3.12
N LEU A 16 29.63 -23.86 3.46
CA LEU A 16 28.70 -22.75 3.29
C LEU A 16 29.20 -21.83 2.18
N ILE A 17 28.39 -21.60 1.15
CA ILE A 17 28.73 -20.75 0.00
C ILE A 17 27.70 -19.64 -0.09
N ALA A 18 28.14 -18.38 -0.11
CA ALA A 18 27.24 -17.26 -0.33
C ALA A 18 27.13 -16.93 -1.82
N ILE A 19 25.92 -16.71 -2.31
CA ILE A 19 25.66 -16.32 -3.70
C ILE A 19 25.24 -14.86 -3.69
N MET A 20 26.12 -13.98 -4.17
CA MET A 20 25.96 -12.53 -4.16
C MET A 20 25.95 -11.96 -5.58
N GLY A 21 25.53 -10.71 -5.73
CA GLY A 21 25.48 -10.00 -7.01
C GLY A 21 24.22 -9.14 -7.14
N MET A 22 24.18 -8.32 -8.18
CA MET A 22 23.06 -7.39 -8.44
C MET A 22 21.73 -8.11 -8.63
N THR A 23 20.62 -7.39 -8.43
CA THR A 23 19.28 -7.88 -8.78
C THR A 23 19.24 -8.32 -10.24
N GLY A 24 18.63 -9.48 -10.51
CA GLY A 24 18.57 -10.06 -11.86
C GLY A 24 19.82 -10.79 -12.35
N SER A 25 20.91 -10.92 -11.56
CA SER A 25 22.13 -11.60 -12.02
C SER A 25 22.05 -13.13 -12.17
N GLY A 26 20.91 -13.74 -11.80
CA GLY A 26 20.67 -15.19 -11.90
C GLY A 26 20.99 -15.99 -10.63
N LYS A 27 21.09 -15.35 -9.46
CA LYS A 27 21.37 -16.01 -8.16
C LYS A 27 20.41 -17.16 -7.84
N SER A 28 19.11 -16.89 -7.85
CA SER A 28 18.09 -17.89 -7.53
C SER A 28 18.04 -19.02 -8.56
N THR A 29 18.21 -18.70 -9.85
CA THR A 29 18.33 -19.69 -10.94
C THR A 29 19.54 -20.61 -10.73
N PHE A 30 20.70 -20.04 -10.38
CA PHE A 30 21.91 -20.80 -10.07
C PHE A 30 21.67 -21.79 -8.92
N ILE A 31 21.05 -21.34 -7.84
CA ILE A 31 20.75 -22.18 -6.67
C ILE A 31 19.76 -23.30 -7.04
N SER A 32 18.74 -22.98 -7.82
CA SER A 32 17.77 -23.99 -8.29
C SER A 32 18.47 -25.06 -9.13
N LEU A 33 19.36 -24.68 -10.06
CA LEU A 33 20.14 -25.63 -10.87
C LEU A 33 21.01 -26.56 -10.02
N CYS A 34 21.59 -26.05 -8.93
CA CYS A 34 22.46 -26.84 -8.05
C CYS A 34 21.68 -27.81 -7.16
N THR A 35 20.57 -27.35 -6.59
CA THR A 35 19.82 -28.07 -5.57
C THR A 35 18.72 -28.95 -6.15
N GLY A 36 18.22 -28.63 -7.34
CA GLY A 36 17.01 -29.22 -7.92
C GLY A 36 15.74 -28.87 -7.13
N GLN A 37 15.82 -27.89 -6.23
CA GLN A 37 14.69 -27.40 -5.45
C GLN A 37 13.96 -26.29 -6.20
N ASP A 38 12.67 -26.16 -5.91
CA ASP A 38 11.86 -25.02 -6.33
C ASP A 38 12.25 -23.80 -5.48
N VAL A 39 13.19 -23.03 -6.01
CA VAL A 39 13.65 -21.77 -5.44
C VAL A 39 12.78 -20.70 -6.08
N PRO A 40 12.09 -19.82 -5.32
CA PRO A 40 11.29 -18.76 -5.92
C PRO A 40 12.16 -17.89 -6.84
N VAL A 41 12.01 -18.07 -8.16
CA VAL A 41 12.67 -17.25 -9.16
C VAL A 41 11.68 -16.19 -9.60
N GLY A 42 11.99 -14.93 -9.30
CA GLY A 42 11.21 -13.80 -9.83
C GLY A 42 11.43 -13.68 -11.32
N HIS A 43 10.40 -14.00 -12.10
CA HIS A 43 10.36 -13.72 -13.54
C HIS A 43 9.80 -12.33 -13.86
N ASP A 44 9.28 -11.62 -12.84
CA ASP A 44 8.75 -10.26 -12.93
C ASP A 44 9.78 -9.22 -12.45
N LEU A 45 9.55 -7.94 -12.77
CA LEU A 45 10.39 -6.79 -12.36
C LEU A 45 10.59 -6.61 -10.84
N GLN A 46 9.96 -7.45 -10.00
CA GLN A 46 10.07 -7.41 -8.54
C GLN A 46 11.04 -8.48 -8.01
N ALA A 47 11.94 -8.08 -7.12
CA ALA A 47 12.83 -9.00 -6.41
C ALA A 47 12.04 -9.95 -5.49
N CYS A 48 12.18 -11.26 -5.69
CA CYS A 48 11.48 -12.28 -4.88
C CYS A 48 12.15 -12.59 -3.53
N THR A 49 13.47 -12.38 -3.39
CA THR A 49 14.22 -12.78 -2.19
C THR A 49 14.22 -11.67 -1.14
N GLN A 50 13.25 -11.69 -0.22
CA GLN A 50 13.17 -10.70 0.87
C GLN A 50 14.17 -10.96 2.01
N HIS A 51 14.61 -12.20 2.18
CA HIS A 51 15.49 -12.62 3.28
C HIS A 51 16.58 -13.58 2.82
N VAL A 52 17.74 -13.50 3.46
CA VAL A 52 18.81 -14.49 3.19
C VAL A 52 18.32 -15.87 3.60
N THR A 53 18.42 -16.82 2.67
CA THR A 53 17.89 -18.17 2.86
C THR A 53 18.93 -19.20 2.42
N ALA A 54 19.18 -20.21 3.25
CA ALA A 54 20.07 -21.31 2.92
C ALA A 54 19.31 -22.45 2.24
N TYR A 55 19.87 -22.95 1.15
CA TYR A 55 19.37 -24.12 0.44
C TYR A 55 20.41 -25.25 0.51
N GLN A 56 19.94 -26.44 0.88
CA GLN A 56 20.81 -27.62 1.02
C GLN A 56 21.00 -28.27 -0.36
N CYS A 57 22.25 -28.38 -0.78
CA CYS A 57 22.70 -29.22 -1.88
C CYS A 57 23.36 -30.46 -1.28
N LYS A 58 22.66 -31.60 -1.32
CA LYS A 58 23.20 -32.87 -0.82
C LYS A 58 24.47 -33.23 -1.58
N TRP A 59 25.55 -33.46 -0.85
CA TRP A 59 26.87 -33.64 -1.45
C TRP A 59 27.47 -35.02 -1.18
N SER A 60 27.49 -35.42 0.09
CA SER A 60 28.05 -36.69 0.54
C SER A 60 27.36 -37.15 1.82
N ASP A 61 27.64 -38.38 2.25
CA ASP A 61 27.14 -38.88 3.55
C ASP A 61 27.80 -38.18 4.76
N THR A 62 28.96 -37.54 4.55
CA THR A 62 29.77 -36.96 5.63
C THR A 62 29.58 -35.46 5.83
N TYR A 63 29.30 -34.73 4.76
CA TYR A 63 29.07 -33.29 4.79
C TYR A 63 28.19 -32.86 3.61
N ASP A 64 27.43 -31.80 3.84
CA ASP A 64 26.58 -31.17 2.84
C ASP A 64 27.09 -29.79 2.45
N ILE A 65 26.56 -29.28 1.33
CA ILE A 65 26.80 -27.91 0.87
C ILE A 65 25.53 -27.09 1.08
N TYR A 66 25.68 -25.92 1.70
CA TYR A 66 24.61 -24.95 1.88
C TYR A 66 24.90 -23.73 1.03
N LEU A 67 23.95 -23.36 0.17
CA LEU A 67 24.01 -22.17 -0.66
C LEU A 67 23.14 -21.09 -0.02
N LEU A 68 23.75 -19.98 0.40
CA LEU A 68 23.01 -18.81 0.88
C LEU A 68 22.57 -17.97 -0.32
N ASP A 69 21.27 -17.94 -0.56
CA ASP A 69 20.67 -16.95 -1.46
C ASP A 69 20.63 -15.61 -0.74
N THR A 70 21.29 -14.59 -1.29
CA THR A 70 21.26 -13.25 -0.72
C THR A 70 20.36 -12.34 -1.56
N PRO A 71 19.67 -11.35 -0.95
CA PRO A 71 19.03 -10.28 -1.71
C PRO A 71 20.02 -9.62 -2.67
N GLY A 72 19.52 -9.16 -3.81
CA GLY A 72 20.32 -8.38 -4.74
C GLY A 72 20.51 -6.96 -4.23
N PHE A 73 21.69 -6.39 -4.50
CA PHE A 73 21.92 -4.95 -4.42
C PHE A 73 21.32 -4.26 -5.66
N ASP A 74 21.00 -2.97 -5.56
CA ASP A 74 20.25 -2.22 -6.61
C ASP A 74 18.81 -2.77 -6.80
N ASP A 75 18.10 -2.97 -5.68
CA ASP A 75 16.69 -3.41 -5.65
C ASP A 75 15.76 -2.20 -5.68
N THR A 76 14.76 -2.18 -6.57
CA THR A 76 13.79 -1.08 -6.68
C THR A 76 12.96 -0.88 -5.41
N ASN A 77 12.78 -1.95 -4.61
CA ASN A 77 11.95 -1.94 -3.41
C ASN A 77 12.74 -1.85 -2.11
N ARG A 78 14.08 -1.92 -2.17
CA ARG A 78 14.95 -1.97 -0.97
C ARG A 78 16.19 -1.14 -1.15
N SER A 79 16.56 -0.43 -0.10
CA SER A 79 17.77 0.37 -0.13
C SER A 79 19.03 -0.51 0.07
N ASP A 80 20.17 -0.09 -0.46
CA ASP A 80 21.44 -0.82 -0.31
C ASP A 80 21.82 -0.99 1.17
N THR A 81 21.40 -0.05 2.03
CA THR A 81 21.54 -0.13 3.49
C THR A 81 20.80 -1.33 4.06
N GLU A 82 19.56 -1.57 3.64
CA GLU A 82 18.76 -2.71 4.09
C GLU A 82 19.32 -4.04 3.58
N VAL A 83 19.85 -4.07 2.35
CA VAL A 83 20.49 -5.25 1.77
C VAL A 83 21.77 -5.60 2.55
N LEU A 84 22.63 -4.62 2.79
CA LEU A 84 23.85 -4.81 3.57
C LEU A 84 23.53 -5.30 4.98
N LYS A 85 22.55 -4.69 5.65
CA LYS A 85 22.09 -5.07 7.00
C LYS A 85 21.62 -6.52 7.06
N GLU A 86 20.84 -6.97 6.08
CA GLU A 86 20.34 -8.34 6.00
C GLU A 86 21.48 -9.35 5.77
N ILE A 87 22.44 -9.03 4.90
CA ILE A 87 23.61 -9.87 4.63
C ILE A 87 24.50 -9.94 5.88
N ALA A 88 24.80 -8.80 6.49
CA ALA A 88 25.62 -8.68 7.69
C ALA A 88 25.04 -9.50 8.86
N LEU A 89 23.74 -9.32 9.14
CA LEU A 89 23.04 -10.07 10.17
C LEU A 89 23.10 -11.60 9.92
N SER A 90 22.94 -12.01 8.67
CA SER A 90 22.95 -13.43 8.30
C SER A 90 24.34 -14.05 8.42
N LEU A 91 25.37 -13.35 7.98
CA LEU A 91 26.78 -13.78 8.09
C LEU A 91 27.28 -13.74 9.54
N ALA A 92 26.87 -12.76 10.34
CA ALA A 92 27.20 -12.70 11.77
C ALA A 92 26.63 -13.90 12.50
N LYS A 93 25.36 -14.24 12.22
CA LYS A 93 24.70 -15.41 12.81
C LYS A 93 25.38 -16.74 12.48
N THR A 94 25.82 -16.94 11.24
CA THR A 94 26.55 -18.16 10.87
C THR A 94 27.90 -18.25 11.57
N TYR A 95 28.56 -17.11 11.77
CA TYR A 95 29.81 -17.04 12.51
C TYR A 95 29.64 -17.36 14.01
N GLU A 96 28.62 -16.80 14.66
CA GLU A 96 28.26 -17.12 16.05
C GLU A 96 27.95 -18.61 16.26
N ASP A 97 27.29 -19.24 15.27
CA ASP A 97 27.00 -20.68 15.25
C ASP A 97 28.23 -21.54 14.86
N ASN A 98 29.43 -20.95 14.72
CA ASN A 98 30.69 -21.57 14.33
C ASN A 98 30.65 -22.27 12.95
N VAL A 99 29.79 -21.79 12.05
CA VAL A 99 29.70 -22.22 10.65
C VAL A 99 30.36 -21.17 9.78
N LYS A 100 31.64 -21.39 9.47
CA LYS A 100 32.44 -20.45 8.67
C LYS A 100 32.07 -20.54 7.19
N LEU A 101 32.16 -19.41 6.49
CA LEU A 101 31.98 -19.39 5.05
C LEU A 101 33.16 -20.07 4.35
N SER A 102 32.85 -20.95 3.40
CA SER A 102 33.84 -21.61 2.55
C SER A 102 34.18 -20.78 1.31
N GLY A 103 33.26 -19.96 0.83
CA GLY A 103 33.52 -18.97 -0.22
C GLY A 103 32.29 -18.23 -0.71
N ILE A 104 32.50 -17.30 -1.63
CA ILE A 104 31.44 -16.47 -2.22
C ILE A 104 31.48 -16.64 -3.73
N LEU A 105 30.31 -16.79 -4.35
CA LEU A 105 30.12 -16.64 -5.78
C LEU A 105 29.47 -15.27 -6.02
N TYR A 106 30.18 -14.37 -6.70
CA TYR A 106 29.64 -13.06 -7.09
C TYR A 106 29.21 -13.11 -8.56
N LEU A 107 27.90 -13.09 -8.82
CA LEU A 107 27.33 -13.24 -10.16
C LEU A 107 27.12 -11.88 -10.82
N HIS A 108 27.53 -11.77 -12.08
CA HIS A 108 27.37 -10.59 -12.94
C HIS A 108 26.92 -11.00 -14.35
N ARG A 109 25.97 -10.28 -14.94
CA ARG A 109 25.47 -10.59 -16.28
C ARG A 109 26.44 -10.07 -17.32
N ILE A 110 26.84 -10.91 -18.27
CA ILE A 110 27.72 -10.46 -19.36
C ILE A 110 27.00 -9.52 -20.35
N THR A 111 25.67 -9.54 -20.34
CA THR A 111 24.81 -8.69 -21.18
C THR A 111 24.80 -7.21 -20.77
N ASP A 112 25.32 -6.87 -19.59
CA ASP A 112 25.35 -5.49 -19.10
C ASP A 112 26.33 -4.66 -19.94
N ARG A 113 25.79 -3.75 -20.76
CA ARG A 113 26.57 -2.93 -21.71
C ARG A 113 27.48 -1.89 -21.05
N ARG A 114 27.18 -1.53 -19.81
CA ARG A 114 27.92 -0.55 -19.00
C ARG A 114 27.86 -1.00 -17.56
N LEU A 115 29.00 -0.99 -16.88
CA LEU A 115 29.01 -1.10 -15.43
C LEU A 115 28.64 0.28 -14.86
N GLY A 116 27.35 0.47 -14.60
CA GLY A 116 26.79 1.72 -14.10
C GLY A 116 27.44 2.17 -12.80
N GLY A 117 27.30 3.45 -12.47
CA GLY A 117 27.89 4.00 -11.24
C GLY A 117 27.40 3.30 -9.96
N SER A 118 26.17 2.77 -9.93
CA SER A 118 25.64 1.95 -8.83
C SER A 118 26.37 0.60 -8.72
N ALA A 119 26.52 -0.11 -9.84
CA ALA A 119 27.22 -1.40 -9.90
C ALA A 119 28.68 -1.32 -9.43
N GLN A 120 29.41 -0.25 -9.79
CA GLN A 120 30.79 -0.03 -9.32
C GLN A 120 30.84 0.20 -7.81
N LYS A 121 29.97 1.08 -7.30
CA LYS A 121 29.87 1.39 -5.86
C LYS A 121 29.56 0.16 -5.02
N ASN A 122 28.61 -0.66 -5.50
CA ASN A 122 28.26 -1.92 -4.88
C ASN A 122 29.44 -2.91 -4.89
N LEU A 123 30.12 -3.08 -6.02
CA LEU A 123 31.29 -3.94 -6.11
C LEU A 123 32.41 -3.52 -5.13
N MET A 124 32.64 -2.21 -4.98
CA MET A 124 33.58 -1.69 -3.98
C MET A 124 33.14 -1.98 -2.54
N MET A 125 31.85 -1.82 -2.23
CA MET A 125 31.30 -2.19 -0.93
C MET A 125 31.40 -3.71 -0.68
N PHE A 126 31.14 -4.54 -1.69
CA PHE A 126 31.32 -5.99 -1.63
C PHE A 126 32.78 -6.38 -1.33
N ARG A 127 33.74 -5.73 -2.00
CA ARG A 127 35.17 -5.92 -1.74
C ARG A 127 35.51 -5.61 -0.28
N LYS A 128 34.97 -4.51 0.29
CA LYS A 128 35.15 -4.16 1.70
C LYS A 128 34.44 -5.12 2.66
N LEU A 129 33.25 -5.60 2.31
CA LEU A 129 32.52 -6.61 3.08
C LEU A 129 33.35 -7.88 3.21
N CYS A 130 33.94 -8.35 2.12
CA CYS A 130 34.85 -9.49 2.10
C CYS A 130 36.13 -9.17 2.91
N GLY A 131 36.75 -8.05 2.58
CA GLY A 131 38.11 -7.68 2.93
C GLY A 131 39.16 -8.54 2.26
N LYS A 132 40.36 -7.95 2.15
CA LYS A 132 41.43 -8.40 1.24
C LYS A 132 41.81 -9.88 1.38
N ASP A 133 41.99 -10.36 2.61
CA ASP A 133 42.46 -11.73 2.87
C ASP A 133 41.46 -12.83 2.50
N SER A 134 40.17 -12.48 2.36
CA SER A 134 39.10 -13.43 2.02
C SER A 134 38.77 -13.46 0.53
N LEU A 135 39.31 -12.54 -0.27
CA LEU A 135 39.04 -12.49 -1.72
C LEU A 135 39.56 -13.71 -2.47
N LYS A 136 40.57 -14.41 -1.96
CA LYS A 136 41.02 -15.72 -2.48
C LYS A 136 39.94 -16.82 -2.44
N ASN A 137 38.89 -16.62 -1.65
CA ASN A 137 37.72 -17.51 -1.56
C ASN A 137 36.51 -16.97 -2.35
N VAL A 138 36.69 -15.90 -3.11
CA VAL A 138 35.67 -15.34 -4.00
C VAL A 138 35.90 -15.84 -5.41
N ILE A 139 34.82 -16.27 -6.05
CA ILE A 139 34.78 -16.51 -7.50
C ILE A 139 33.82 -15.49 -8.10
N LEU A 140 34.34 -14.67 -9.00
CA LEU A 140 33.60 -13.75 -9.85
C LEU A 140 33.06 -14.55 -11.03
N VAL A 141 31.74 -14.58 -11.17
CA VAL A 141 31.03 -15.45 -12.11
C VAL A 141 30.28 -14.61 -13.13
N THR A 142 30.62 -14.76 -14.41
CA THR A 142 29.85 -14.18 -15.52
C THR A 142 28.67 -15.10 -15.90
N THR A 143 27.47 -14.54 -16.02
CA THR A 143 26.21 -15.26 -16.35
C THR A 143 25.56 -14.71 -17.62
N MET A 144 24.48 -15.36 -18.07
CA MET A 144 23.66 -14.97 -19.23
C MET A 144 24.40 -14.98 -20.57
N TRP A 145 25.30 -15.96 -20.74
CA TRP A 145 26.06 -16.18 -21.97
C TRP A 145 25.17 -16.63 -23.15
N GLU A 146 23.98 -17.16 -22.87
CA GLU A 146 23.01 -17.62 -23.88
C GLU A 146 22.41 -16.50 -24.73
N GLY A 147 22.43 -15.25 -24.25
CA GLY A 147 21.80 -14.10 -24.89
C GLY A 147 22.77 -13.13 -25.58
N GLU A 148 24.07 -13.41 -25.57
CA GLU A 148 25.11 -12.51 -26.11
C GLU A 148 25.96 -13.22 -27.16
N ASP A 149 26.40 -12.48 -28.18
CA ASP A 149 27.43 -12.95 -29.10
C ASP A 149 28.73 -13.28 -28.33
N ALA A 150 29.35 -14.41 -28.65
CA ALA A 150 30.55 -14.90 -27.97
C ALA A 150 31.70 -13.87 -28.01
N ALA A 151 31.92 -13.21 -29.16
CA ALA A 151 33.02 -12.25 -29.29
C ALA A 151 32.78 -10.99 -28.42
N THR A 152 31.55 -10.50 -28.39
CA THR A 152 31.14 -9.36 -27.57
C THR A 152 31.20 -9.70 -26.08
N GLY A 153 30.71 -10.89 -25.69
CA GLY A 153 30.78 -11.37 -24.31
C GLY A 153 32.23 -11.52 -23.84
N GLU A 154 33.12 -12.08 -24.65
CA GLU A 154 34.54 -12.20 -24.34
C GLU A 154 35.23 -10.85 -24.18
N ARG A 155 34.96 -9.90 -25.08
CA ARG A 155 35.49 -8.54 -24.97
C ARG A 155 35.05 -7.86 -23.66
N ARG A 156 33.79 -8.00 -23.27
CA ARG A 156 33.27 -7.45 -22.00
C ARG A 156 33.88 -8.13 -20.79
N GLU A 157 34.05 -9.45 -20.82
CA GLU A 157 34.72 -10.18 -19.73
C GLU A 157 36.16 -9.71 -19.55
N GLN A 158 36.90 -9.51 -20.63
CA GLN A 158 38.27 -8.96 -20.56
C GLN A 158 38.27 -7.53 -20.02
N GLU A 159 37.31 -6.69 -20.41
CA GLU A 159 37.16 -5.34 -19.88
C GLU A 159 36.88 -5.33 -18.36
N LEU A 160 36.04 -6.26 -17.87
CA LEU A 160 35.79 -6.46 -16.45
C LEU A 160 37.08 -6.80 -15.70
N ILE A 161 37.86 -7.75 -16.22
CA ILE A 161 39.09 -8.25 -15.57
C ILE A 161 40.21 -7.21 -15.62
N ALA A 162 40.34 -6.45 -16.70
CA ALA A 162 41.46 -5.52 -16.91
C ALA A 162 41.28 -4.16 -16.20
N THR A 163 40.08 -3.84 -15.72
CA THR A 163 39.78 -2.51 -15.16
C THR A 163 39.71 -2.56 -13.63
N ASP A 164 40.55 -1.78 -12.95
CA ASP A 164 40.61 -1.74 -11.47
C ASP A 164 39.30 -1.30 -10.83
N GLY A 165 38.56 -0.40 -11.48
CA GLY A 165 37.22 0.01 -11.05
C GLY A 165 36.15 -1.07 -11.21
N PHE A 166 36.47 -2.17 -11.91
CA PHE A 166 35.65 -3.35 -12.09
C PHE A 166 36.28 -4.53 -11.32
N TRP A 167 36.60 -5.64 -11.98
CA TRP A 167 37.12 -6.84 -11.34
C TRP A 167 38.64 -6.83 -11.16
N GLY A 168 39.38 -5.94 -11.84
CA GLY A 168 40.85 -5.92 -11.80
C GLY A 168 41.41 -5.93 -10.38
N ALA A 169 40.97 -5.00 -9.54
CA ALA A 169 41.43 -4.93 -8.15
C ALA A 169 41.05 -6.16 -7.31
N LEU A 170 39.94 -6.85 -7.61
CA LEU A 170 39.55 -8.07 -6.89
C LEU A 170 40.38 -9.27 -7.35
N VAL A 171 40.67 -9.35 -8.64
CA VAL A 171 41.49 -10.40 -9.25
C VAL A 171 42.94 -10.29 -8.78
N GLU A 172 43.50 -9.07 -8.72
CA GLU A 172 44.83 -8.81 -8.14
C GLU A 172 44.93 -9.25 -6.67
N GLU A 173 43.83 -9.16 -5.93
CA GLU A 173 43.74 -9.61 -4.53
C GLU A 173 43.38 -11.10 -4.38
N GLY A 174 43.34 -11.85 -5.49
CA GLY A 174 43.25 -13.31 -5.51
C GLY A 174 41.88 -13.88 -5.84
N ALA A 175 40.88 -13.05 -6.20
CA ALA A 175 39.60 -13.55 -6.66
C ALA A 175 39.73 -14.31 -7.99
N GLN A 176 39.04 -15.44 -8.11
CA GLN A 176 39.03 -16.24 -9.32
C GLN A 176 37.92 -15.77 -10.27
N VAL A 177 38.07 -15.99 -11.57
CA VAL A 177 37.06 -15.64 -12.58
C VAL A 177 36.61 -16.88 -13.34
N ASN A 178 35.30 -17.08 -13.43
CA ASN A 178 34.71 -18.22 -14.14
C ASN A 178 33.42 -17.84 -14.88
N ARG A 179 33.08 -18.62 -15.90
CA ARG A 179 31.80 -18.51 -16.63
C ARG A 179 30.77 -19.49 -16.10
N HIS A 180 29.52 -19.07 -16.02
CA HIS A 180 28.36 -19.94 -15.79
C HIS A 180 27.42 -19.89 -17.00
N ASN A 181 27.26 -21.04 -17.66
CA ASN A 181 26.51 -21.17 -18.92
C ASN A 181 25.06 -21.60 -18.69
N ASN A 182 24.47 -21.22 -17.55
CA ASN A 182 23.09 -21.55 -17.18
C ASN A 182 22.77 -23.06 -17.22
N THR A 183 23.76 -23.91 -16.90
CA THR A 183 23.63 -25.37 -16.85
C THR A 183 23.99 -25.92 -15.48
N ARG A 184 23.35 -27.02 -15.08
CA ARG A 184 23.69 -27.74 -13.84
C ARG A 184 25.15 -28.17 -13.79
N SER A 185 25.74 -28.59 -14.91
CA SER A 185 27.14 -29.00 -14.98
C SER A 185 28.10 -27.85 -14.67
N SER A 186 27.88 -26.67 -15.25
CA SER A 186 28.69 -25.48 -14.95
C SER A 186 28.50 -24.99 -13.52
N ALA A 187 27.26 -25.02 -13.00
CA ALA A 187 26.98 -24.63 -11.62
C ALA A 187 27.66 -25.55 -10.59
N MET A 188 27.56 -26.87 -10.78
CA MET A 188 28.21 -27.86 -9.92
C MET A 188 29.75 -27.78 -10.01
N SER A 189 30.31 -27.40 -11.16
CA SER A 189 31.75 -27.16 -11.30
C SER A 189 32.23 -26.03 -10.38
N LEU A 190 31.51 -24.91 -10.36
CA LEU A 190 31.80 -23.77 -9.49
C LEU A 190 31.73 -24.15 -8.01
N ILE A 191 30.69 -24.89 -7.61
CA ILE A 191 30.56 -25.41 -6.24
C ILE A 191 31.74 -26.30 -5.86
N ARG A 192 32.20 -27.19 -6.75
CA ARG A 192 33.38 -28.04 -6.51
C ARG A 192 34.63 -27.24 -6.29
N THR A 193 34.82 -26.16 -7.03
CA THR A 193 35.97 -25.28 -6.88
C THR A 193 35.96 -24.64 -5.49
N VAL A 194 34.83 -24.04 -5.08
CA VAL A 194 34.71 -23.42 -3.75
C VAL A 194 34.84 -24.46 -2.63
N ALA A 195 34.29 -25.66 -2.81
CA ALA A 195 34.32 -26.71 -1.80
C ALA A 195 35.75 -27.19 -1.44
N LYS A 196 36.73 -26.95 -2.31
CA LYS A 196 38.15 -27.26 -2.05
C LYS A 196 38.89 -26.18 -1.28
N ASN A 197 38.31 -24.98 -1.14
CA ASN A 197 38.97 -23.87 -0.49
C ASN A 197 38.98 -24.04 1.03
N ASN A 198 40.07 -23.60 1.66
CA ASN A 198 40.13 -23.49 3.12
C ASN A 198 39.15 -22.43 3.58
N ARG A 199 38.41 -22.68 4.66
CA ARG A 199 37.41 -21.73 5.17
C ARG A 199 38.08 -20.43 5.65
N VAL A 200 37.47 -19.31 5.31
CA VAL A 200 37.96 -17.98 5.69
C VAL A 200 36.86 -17.24 6.45
N THR A 201 37.27 -16.45 7.44
CA THR A 201 36.39 -15.52 8.12
C THR A 201 36.36 -14.23 7.33
N ILE A 202 35.16 -13.82 6.91
CA ILE A 202 34.96 -12.56 6.22
C ILE A 202 35.11 -11.38 7.19
N SER A 203 35.60 -10.25 6.71
CA SER A 203 35.89 -9.06 7.53
C SER A 203 34.67 -8.58 8.31
N ILE A 204 33.50 -8.46 7.67
CA ILE A 204 32.28 -8.01 8.36
C ILE A 204 31.87 -8.93 9.53
N GLN A 205 32.15 -10.24 9.44
CA GLN A 205 31.88 -11.18 10.54
C GLN A 205 32.81 -10.90 11.72
N LYS A 206 34.11 -10.68 11.45
CA LYS A 206 35.10 -10.35 12.48
C LYS A 206 34.78 -9.01 13.13
N GLU A 207 34.52 -7.98 12.33
CA GLU A 207 34.24 -6.62 12.79
C GLU A 207 33.02 -6.56 13.70
N MET A 208 31.91 -7.18 13.30
CA MET A 208 30.66 -7.07 14.06
C MET A 208 30.57 -8.05 15.23
N VAL A 209 31.09 -9.28 15.07
CA VAL A 209 30.95 -10.31 16.11
C VAL A 209 32.13 -10.30 17.07
N SER A 210 33.36 -10.16 16.58
CA SER A 210 34.57 -10.23 17.42
C SER A 210 35.03 -8.86 17.93
N GLU A 211 34.91 -7.82 17.09
CA GLU A 211 35.33 -6.46 17.44
C GLU A 211 34.16 -5.59 17.95
N HIS A 212 32.92 -6.11 17.90
CA HIS A 212 31.69 -5.44 18.35
C HIS A 212 31.44 -4.06 17.72
N LYS A 213 31.85 -3.88 16.46
CA LYS A 213 31.57 -2.67 15.68
C LYS A 213 30.10 -2.61 15.25
N ASP A 214 29.53 -1.42 15.27
CA ASP A 214 28.24 -1.16 14.64
C ASP A 214 28.36 -1.21 13.11
N LEU A 215 27.24 -1.40 12.40
CA LEU A 215 27.28 -1.62 10.95
C LEU A 215 27.97 -0.45 10.21
N ASN A 216 27.73 0.79 10.61
CA ASN A 216 28.38 2.00 10.05
C ASN A 216 29.89 2.09 10.32
N GLU A 217 30.41 1.36 11.31
CA GLU A 217 31.83 1.35 11.68
C GLU A 217 32.63 0.23 10.98
N THR A 218 31.94 -0.73 10.37
CA THR A 218 32.57 -1.76 9.52
C THR A 218 33.14 -1.16 8.24
N GLU A 219 34.16 -1.78 7.63
CA GLU A 219 34.68 -1.28 6.35
C GLU A 219 33.60 -1.21 5.26
N ALA A 220 32.69 -2.19 5.22
CA ALA A 220 31.55 -2.20 4.30
C ALA A 220 30.59 -1.02 4.56
N GLY A 221 30.24 -0.79 5.82
CA GLY A 221 29.37 0.32 6.23
C GLY A 221 30.01 1.69 5.98
N ILE A 222 31.31 1.84 6.23
CA ILE A 222 32.06 3.05 5.87
C ILE A 222 32.03 3.26 4.36
N GLY A 223 32.22 2.20 3.57
CA GLY A 223 32.13 2.27 2.10
C GLY A 223 30.76 2.73 1.61
N LEU A 224 29.69 2.17 2.17
CA LEU A 224 28.33 2.56 1.81
C LEU A 224 28.00 3.98 2.29
N ASN A 225 28.39 4.35 3.51
CA ASN A 225 28.21 5.70 4.04
C ASN A 225 28.94 6.75 3.19
N SER A 226 30.16 6.47 2.72
CA SER A 226 30.86 7.35 1.78
C SER A 226 30.09 7.54 0.47
N ASN A 227 29.43 6.48 -0.04
CA ASN A 227 28.60 6.58 -1.23
C ASN A 227 27.35 7.44 -1.00
N ILE A 228 26.73 7.33 0.19
CA ILE A 228 25.60 8.14 0.63
C ILE A 228 26.03 9.61 0.75
N LEU A 229 27.16 9.90 1.39
CA LEU A 229 27.71 11.26 1.53
C LEU A 229 28.02 11.90 0.18
N LEU A 230 28.61 11.15 -0.77
CA LEU A 230 28.86 11.64 -2.12
C LEU A 230 27.54 11.91 -2.89
N ALA A 231 26.49 11.12 -2.65
CA ALA A 231 25.17 11.39 -3.21
C ALA A 231 24.55 12.64 -2.58
N GLU A 232 24.65 12.79 -1.26
CA GLU A 232 24.18 13.97 -0.52
C GLU A 232 24.84 15.25 -1.04
N GLN A 233 26.17 15.24 -1.23
CA GLN A 233 26.91 16.38 -1.79
C GLN A 233 26.45 16.77 -3.20
N ARG A 234 26.15 15.79 -4.06
CA ARG A 234 25.64 16.06 -5.42
C ARG A 234 24.26 16.68 -5.36
N VAL A 235 23.37 16.13 -4.54
CA VAL A 235 22.01 16.65 -4.37
C VAL A 235 22.05 18.05 -3.75
N MET A 236 22.92 18.31 -2.78
CA MET A 236 23.13 19.65 -2.22
C MET A 236 23.64 20.65 -3.26
N LYS A 237 24.54 20.24 -4.15
CA LYS A 237 25.02 21.09 -5.25
C LYS A 237 23.89 21.42 -6.23
N GLU A 238 23.14 20.42 -6.67
CA GLU A 238 21.97 20.58 -7.55
C GLU A 238 20.90 21.48 -6.90
N MET A 239 20.71 21.34 -5.59
CA MET A 239 19.80 22.17 -4.80
C MET A 239 20.24 23.64 -4.74
N SER A 240 21.54 23.89 -4.61
CA SER A 240 22.11 25.24 -4.63
C SER A 240 21.97 25.88 -6.01
N GLU A 241 22.25 25.12 -7.07
CA GLU A 241 22.08 25.57 -8.47
C GLU A 241 20.61 25.91 -8.77
N ALA A 242 19.67 25.06 -8.33
CA ALA A 242 18.24 25.32 -8.45
C ALA A 242 17.80 26.58 -7.70
N LEU A 243 18.35 26.83 -6.51
CA LEU A 243 18.08 28.06 -5.75
C LEU A 243 18.61 29.32 -6.47
N GLU A 244 19.78 29.23 -7.12
CA GLU A 244 20.31 30.34 -7.93
C GLU A 244 19.45 30.60 -9.16
N MET A 245 19.04 29.53 -9.86
CA MET A 245 18.13 29.63 -11.02
C MET A 245 16.77 30.19 -10.63
N GLU A 246 16.19 29.77 -9.50
CA GLU A 246 14.95 30.36 -8.98
C GLU A 246 15.10 31.87 -8.73
N ARG A 247 16.19 32.28 -8.05
CA ARG A 247 16.45 33.69 -7.76
C ARG A 247 16.64 34.52 -9.02
N GLN A 248 17.21 33.94 -10.07
CA GLN A 248 17.39 34.61 -11.36
C GLN A 248 16.04 34.74 -12.09
N ALA A 249 15.25 33.66 -12.17
CA ALA A 249 13.92 33.68 -12.77
C ALA A 249 12.98 34.71 -12.12
N ARG A 250 13.01 34.82 -10.78
CA ARG A 250 12.26 35.87 -10.05
C ARG A 250 12.69 37.30 -10.41
N ARG A 251 13.98 37.53 -10.72
CA ARG A 251 14.45 38.86 -11.19
C ARG A 251 14.00 39.15 -12.61
N ASP A 252 13.96 38.12 -13.44
CA ASP A 252 13.54 38.20 -14.84
C ASP A 252 11.99 38.21 -14.98
N GLN A 253 11.26 38.21 -13.86
CA GLN A 253 9.79 38.15 -13.77
C GLN A 253 9.18 36.91 -14.46
N ASP A 254 9.96 35.83 -14.56
CA ASP A 254 9.50 34.53 -15.05
C ASP A 254 9.07 33.66 -13.86
N GLU A 255 7.83 33.87 -13.39
CA GLU A 255 7.29 33.17 -12.23
C GLU A 255 7.14 31.66 -12.49
N LYS A 256 6.92 31.25 -13.74
CA LYS A 256 6.79 29.83 -14.11
C LYS A 256 8.11 29.10 -13.91
N SER A 257 9.21 29.64 -14.47
CA SER A 257 10.54 29.06 -14.28
C SER A 257 10.96 29.08 -12.79
N ALA A 258 10.56 30.11 -12.04
CA ALA A 258 10.83 30.17 -10.60
C ALA A 258 10.11 29.05 -9.82
N GLU A 259 8.83 28.79 -10.12
CA GLU A 259 8.07 27.73 -9.45
C GLU A 259 8.57 26.33 -9.86
N GLU A 260 8.93 26.10 -11.12
CA GLU A 260 9.56 24.85 -11.57
C GLU A 260 10.85 24.54 -10.78
N GLN A 261 11.73 25.55 -10.59
CA GLN A 261 12.96 25.39 -9.80
C GLN A 261 12.67 25.15 -8.31
N ARG A 262 11.60 25.74 -7.78
CA ARG A 262 11.16 25.50 -6.40
C ARG A 262 10.67 24.07 -6.22
N GLN A 263 9.79 23.57 -7.09
CA GLN A 263 9.31 22.18 -7.05
C GLN A 263 10.46 21.17 -7.20
N TYR A 264 11.40 21.47 -8.10
CA TYR A 264 12.63 20.67 -8.26
C TYR A 264 13.44 20.63 -6.97
N ARG A 265 13.62 21.78 -6.30
CA ARG A 265 14.30 21.88 -5.01
C ARG A 265 13.59 21.08 -3.91
N GLU A 266 12.27 21.15 -3.83
CA GLU A 266 11.47 20.38 -2.87
C GLU A 266 11.62 18.87 -3.08
N THR A 267 11.69 18.43 -4.34
CA THR A 267 11.99 17.03 -4.69
C THR A 267 13.40 16.64 -4.24
N MET A 268 14.39 17.52 -4.44
CA MET A 268 15.76 17.29 -3.96
C MET A 268 15.85 17.27 -2.42
N GLN A 269 15.03 18.05 -1.72
CA GLN A 269 14.98 18.01 -0.26
C GLN A 269 14.50 16.66 0.25
N LYS A 270 13.42 16.11 -0.34
CA LYS A 270 12.95 14.75 -0.02
C LYS A 270 14.06 13.70 -0.23
N LYS A 271 14.88 13.88 -1.27
CA LYS A 271 16.02 13.01 -1.55
C LYS A 271 17.13 13.12 -0.50
N ILE A 272 17.43 14.32 0.00
CA ILE A 272 18.35 14.51 1.14
C ILE A 272 17.81 13.85 2.40
N ASP A 273 16.52 14.03 2.71
CA ASP A 273 15.89 13.43 3.88
C ASP A 273 15.96 11.90 3.82
N HIS A 274 15.72 11.33 2.64
CA HIS A 274 15.88 9.89 2.39
C HIS A 274 17.32 9.41 2.62
N LEU A 275 18.32 10.10 2.06
CA LEU A 275 19.75 9.76 2.25
C LEU A 275 20.17 9.87 3.72
N ASN A 276 19.65 10.86 4.44
CA ASN A 276 19.88 11.02 5.88
C ASN A 276 19.28 9.85 6.68
N GLN A 277 18.07 9.43 6.32
CA GLN A 277 17.43 8.27 6.93
C GLN A 277 18.22 6.97 6.66
N GLU A 278 18.71 6.76 5.43
CA GLU A 278 19.58 5.63 5.11
C GLU A 278 20.87 5.65 5.95
N ARG A 279 21.50 6.82 6.10
CA ARG A 279 22.71 6.96 6.92
C ARG A 279 22.44 6.65 8.39
N GLU A 280 21.29 7.05 8.91
CA GLU A 280 20.89 6.73 10.28
C GLU A 280 20.60 5.24 10.44
N ASN A 281 19.98 4.60 9.44
CA ASN A 281 19.71 3.17 9.44
C ASN A 281 20.99 2.29 9.46
N LEU A 282 22.15 2.84 9.06
CA LEU A 282 23.46 2.19 9.21
C LEU A 282 23.98 2.20 10.65
N LYS A 283 23.53 3.13 11.50
CA LYS A 283 23.91 3.19 12.92
C LYS A 283 23.09 2.19 13.71
N VAL A 284 23.44 0.93 13.54
CA VAL A 284 22.73 -0.18 14.18
C VAL A 284 23.72 -1.24 14.62
N SER A 285 23.59 -1.63 15.89
CA SER A 285 24.38 -2.71 16.47
C SER A 285 23.85 -4.08 16.06
N LEU A 286 24.69 -5.12 16.20
CA LEU A 286 24.28 -6.50 15.94
C LEU A 286 23.08 -6.93 16.81
N GLU A 287 23.02 -6.51 18.07
CA GLU A 287 21.93 -6.86 18.97
C GLU A 287 20.61 -6.15 18.61
N GLU A 288 20.68 -4.88 18.20
CA GLU A 288 19.51 -4.18 17.69
C GLU A 288 18.99 -4.79 16.40
N MET A 289 19.89 -5.21 15.49
CA MET A 289 19.50 -5.95 14.28
C MET A 289 18.78 -7.26 14.60
N LYS A 290 19.28 -8.03 15.58
CA LYS A 290 18.63 -9.27 16.04
C LYS A 290 17.24 -9.00 16.61
N GLU A 291 17.08 -7.98 17.45
CA GLU A 291 15.80 -7.63 18.05
C GLU A 291 14.80 -7.09 17.01
N GLN A 292 15.25 -6.24 16.08
CA GLN A 292 14.42 -5.78 14.96
C GLN A 292 13.93 -6.96 14.11
N ARG A 293 14.81 -7.92 13.79
CA ARG A 293 14.43 -9.12 13.06
C ARG A 293 13.44 -9.99 13.84
N ARG A 294 13.61 -10.12 15.16
CA ARG A 294 12.68 -10.85 16.03
C ARG A 294 11.30 -10.20 16.04
N ARG A 295 11.23 -8.87 16.18
CA ARG A 295 9.98 -8.10 16.12
C ARG A 295 9.30 -8.22 14.77
N PHE A 296 10.06 -8.07 13.68
CA PHE A 296 9.55 -8.23 12.32
C PHE A 296 8.93 -9.61 12.11
N LYS A 297 9.61 -10.67 12.57
CA LYS A 297 9.08 -12.05 12.46
C LYS A 297 7.77 -12.25 13.23
N VAL A 298 7.65 -11.67 14.42
CA VAL A 298 6.40 -11.72 15.21
C VAL A 298 5.27 -11.01 14.45
N LEU A 299 5.54 -9.85 13.86
CA LEU A 299 4.57 -9.12 13.05
C LEU A 299 4.16 -9.89 11.79
N GLU A 300 5.14 -10.45 11.07
CA GLU A 300 4.88 -11.27 9.87
C GLU A 300 4.04 -12.51 10.21
N GLY A 301 4.31 -13.18 11.33
CA GLY A 301 3.52 -14.30 11.83
C GLY A 301 2.07 -13.90 12.11
N LYS A 302 1.87 -12.78 12.84
CA LYS A 302 0.53 -12.23 13.10
C LYS A 302 -0.20 -11.86 11.81
N TYR A 303 0.50 -11.30 10.84
CA TYR A 303 -0.06 -10.94 9.54
C TYR A 303 -0.49 -12.19 8.74
N LYS A 304 0.33 -13.23 8.68
CA LYS A 304 -0.02 -14.51 8.03
C LYS A 304 -1.21 -15.19 8.72
N GLU A 305 -1.25 -15.20 10.05
CA GLU A 305 -2.41 -15.71 10.79
C GLU A 305 -3.69 -14.91 10.51
N SER A 306 -3.57 -13.59 10.33
CA SER A 306 -4.70 -12.74 9.96
C SER A 306 -5.19 -13.05 8.54
N GLN A 307 -4.27 -13.19 7.58
CA GLN A 307 -4.60 -13.58 6.20
C GLN A 307 -5.22 -14.97 6.11
N GLU A 308 -4.72 -15.96 6.86
CA GLU A 308 -5.30 -17.30 6.87
C GLU A 308 -6.69 -17.30 7.51
N ARG A 309 -6.89 -16.52 8.58
CA ARG A 309 -8.23 -16.30 9.16
C ARG A 309 -9.18 -15.67 8.16
N MET A 310 -8.72 -14.70 7.37
CA MET A 310 -9.52 -14.08 6.31
C MET A 310 -9.88 -15.11 5.22
N ARG A 311 -8.91 -15.89 4.72
CA ARG A 311 -9.17 -16.97 3.75
C ARG A 311 -10.16 -18.03 4.25
N GLN A 312 -10.07 -18.41 5.52
CA GLN A 312 -11.02 -19.34 6.13
C GLN A 312 -12.42 -18.74 6.22
N GLN A 313 -12.53 -17.45 6.52
CA GLN A 313 -13.80 -16.73 6.49
C GLN A 313 -14.37 -16.66 5.07
N ASP A 314 -13.55 -16.36 4.06
CA ASP A 314 -13.97 -16.30 2.66
C ASP A 314 -14.52 -17.66 2.17
N LYS A 315 -13.81 -18.76 2.47
CA LYS A 315 -14.31 -20.12 2.17
C LYS A 315 -15.64 -20.42 2.86
N LYS A 316 -15.81 -19.97 4.11
CA LYS A 316 -17.06 -20.15 4.85
C LYS A 316 -18.19 -19.31 4.23
N ILE A 317 -17.90 -18.08 3.82
CA ILE A 317 -18.86 -17.22 3.12
C ILE A 317 -19.30 -17.87 1.81
N GLU A 318 -18.37 -18.39 1.00
CA GLU A 318 -18.69 -19.08 -0.26
C GLU A 318 -19.61 -20.29 -0.02
N SER A 319 -19.36 -21.06 1.05
CA SER A 319 -20.25 -22.18 1.42
C SER A 319 -21.66 -21.72 1.79
N LEU A 320 -21.78 -20.63 2.55
CA LEU A 320 -23.08 -20.07 2.96
C LEU A 320 -23.82 -19.42 1.80
N GLU A 321 -23.12 -18.77 0.87
CA GLU A 321 -23.73 -18.22 -0.35
C GLU A 321 -24.30 -19.33 -1.25
N LYS A 322 -23.62 -20.47 -1.33
CA LYS A 322 -24.12 -21.65 -2.04
C LYS A 322 -25.38 -22.22 -1.40
N GLU A 323 -25.41 -22.32 -0.06
CA GLU A 323 -26.60 -22.73 0.69
C GLU A 323 -27.75 -21.72 0.53
N HIS A 324 -27.48 -20.43 0.62
CA HIS A 324 -28.47 -19.37 0.46
C HIS A 324 -29.07 -19.36 -0.96
N LYS A 325 -28.25 -19.60 -1.99
CA LYS A 325 -28.73 -19.73 -3.38
C LYS A 325 -29.67 -20.92 -3.56
N GLN A 326 -29.37 -22.05 -2.89
CA GLN A 326 -30.27 -23.21 -2.87
C GLN A 326 -31.56 -22.91 -2.12
N HIS A 327 -31.48 -22.22 -0.98
CA HIS A 327 -32.66 -21.82 -0.20
C HIS A 327 -33.58 -20.88 -0.99
N LYS A 328 -33.00 -19.87 -1.66
CA LYS A 328 -33.73 -18.92 -2.50
C LYS A 328 -34.39 -19.58 -3.71
N SER A 329 -33.78 -20.63 -4.26
CA SER A 329 -34.43 -21.45 -5.30
C SER A 329 -35.66 -22.17 -4.74
N ARG A 330 -35.53 -22.81 -3.58
CA ARG A 330 -36.66 -23.50 -2.91
C ARG A 330 -37.78 -22.53 -2.52
N GLU A 331 -37.43 -21.33 -2.04
CA GLU A 331 -38.41 -20.28 -1.74
C GLU A 331 -39.15 -19.80 -2.98
N LYS A 332 -38.49 -19.68 -4.14
CA LYS A 332 -39.18 -19.37 -5.41
C LYS A 332 -40.15 -20.47 -5.80
N ASP A 333 -39.75 -21.74 -5.66
CA ASP A 333 -40.64 -22.87 -5.96
C ASP A 333 -41.86 -22.88 -5.03
N ILE A 334 -41.67 -22.61 -3.73
CA ILE A 334 -42.75 -22.47 -2.75
C ILE A 334 -43.62 -21.25 -3.07
N LEU A 335 -43.02 -20.11 -3.41
CA LEU A 335 -43.76 -18.88 -3.73
C LEU A 335 -44.66 -19.10 -4.94
N GLN A 336 -44.16 -19.78 -5.98
CA GLN A 336 -44.94 -20.12 -7.17
C GLN A 336 -46.13 -21.03 -6.81
N GLN A 337 -45.90 -22.06 -5.97
CA GLN A 337 -46.98 -22.90 -5.46
C GLN A 337 -47.99 -22.12 -4.62
N THR A 338 -47.54 -21.18 -3.79
CA THR A 338 -48.44 -20.32 -3.00
C THR A 338 -49.17 -19.30 -3.86
N GLU A 339 -48.56 -18.78 -4.93
CA GLU A 339 -49.22 -17.87 -5.88
C GLU A 339 -50.36 -18.59 -6.61
N GLU A 340 -50.13 -19.83 -7.04
CA GLU A 340 -51.16 -20.71 -7.61
C GLU A 340 -52.31 -20.94 -6.60
N ALA A 341 -51.99 -21.29 -5.35
CA ALA A 341 -52.98 -21.45 -4.29
C ALA A 341 -53.70 -20.13 -3.93
N THR A 342 -53.01 -18.99 -3.97
CA THR A 342 -53.62 -17.69 -3.71
C THR A 342 -54.50 -17.24 -4.85
N LYS A 343 -54.21 -17.56 -6.12
CA LYS A 343 -55.13 -17.31 -7.24
C LYS A 343 -56.40 -18.13 -7.10
N GLU A 344 -56.31 -19.36 -6.61
CA GLU A 344 -57.49 -20.14 -6.21
C GLU A 344 -58.25 -19.47 -5.06
N ILE A 345 -57.56 -19.01 -4.01
CA ILE A 345 -58.18 -18.28 -2.89
C ILE A 345 -58.74 -16.91 -3.31
N GLU A 346 -58.13 -16.23 -4.27
CA GLU A 346 -58.51 -14.90 -4.75
C GLU A 346 -59.75 -14.98 -5.65
N SER A 347 -59.86 -16.06 -6.45
CA SER A 347 -61.11 -16.41 -7.13
C SER A 347 -62.26 -16.66 -6.14
N LEU A 348 -61.95 -17.18 -4.95
CA LEU A 348 -62.90 -17.38 -3.86
C LEU A 348 -63.17 -16.08 -3.05
N ARG A 349 -62.17 -15.21 -2.88
CA ARG A 349 -62.29 -13.90 -2.19
C ARG A 349 -62.99 -12.84 -3.03
N LEU A 350 -62.97 -12.93 -4.36
CA LEU A 350 -63.79 -12.06 -5.23
C LEU A 350 -65.31 -12.23 -5.03
N GLN A 351 -65.72 -13.21 -4.21
CA GLN A 351 -67.09 -13.38 -3.73
C GLN A 351 -67.39 -12.61 -2.43
N LEU A 352 -66.39 -12.03 -1.74
CA LEU A 352 -66.55 -11.42 -0.42
C LEU A 352 -65.75 -10.10 -0.27
N SER A 353 -66.52 -9.04 -0.03
CA SER A 353 -66.13 -7.63 0.09
C SER A 353 -65.00 -7.28 1.08
N GLY A 354 -64.34 -6.14 0.82
CA GLY A 354 -64.24 -5.08 1.84
C GLY A 354 -62.84 -4.69 2.35
N ARG A 355 -62.52 -3.39 2.14
CA ARG A 355 -61.71 -2.46 2.98
C ARG A 355 -60.40 -2.94 3.64
N GLY A 356 -59.37 -2.10 3.49
CA GLY A 356 -58.58 -1.65 4.64
C GLY A 356 -57.06 -1.61 4.44
N ASN A 357 -56.48 -0.42 4.57
CA ASN A 357 -55.05 -0.14 4.63
C ASN A 357 -54.38 -0.77 5.87
N ALA A 358 -53.09 -1.10 5.77
CA ALA A 358 -52.24 -1.40 6.92
C ALA A 358 -50.95 -0.56 6.87
N THR A 359 -50.72 0.19 7.95
CA THR A 359 -49.48 0.84 8.35
C THR A 359 -48.50 -0.18 8.95
N MET A 360 -47.19 0.01 8.77
CA MET A 360 -46.15 -0.81 9.41
C MET A 360 -45.46 -0.08 10.57
N GLU A 361 -45.26 -0.84 11.63
CA GLU A 361 -44.62 -0.49 12.89
C GLU A 361 -43.09 -0.48 12.79
N ILE A 362 -42.47 0.38 13.60
CA ILE A 362 -41.02 0.49 13.79
C ILE A 362 -40.60 -0.51 14.87
N SER A 363 -39.67 -1.40 14.55
CA SER A 363 -39.06 -2.29 15.55
C SER A 363 -38.15 -1.50 16.49
N SER A 364 -38.24 -1.80 17.78
CA SER A 364 -37.69 -1.03 18.89
C SER A 364 -36.17 -0.84 18.84
N MET A 365 -35.71 0.34 18.44
CA MET A 365 -34.31 0.78 18.58
C MET A 365 -33.96 0.99 20.07
N ARG A 366 -33.03 0.21 20.61
CA ARG A 366 -32.21 0.64 21.75
C ARG A 366 -30.89 1.20 21.23
N PRO A 367 -30.53 2.45 21.57
CA PRO A 367 -29.18 2.97 21.33
C PRO A 367 -28.14 2.00 21.93
N ARG A 368 -27.06 1.67 21.20
CA ARG A 368 -25.92 0.87 21.70
C ARG A 368 -24.76 1.79 22.06
N SER A 369 -24.37 1.84 23.34
CA SER A 369 -23.45 2.86 23.89
C SER A 369 -21.98 2.55 23.58
N SER A 370 -21.20 3.58 23.28
CA SER A 370 -19.75 3.52 23.40
C SER A 370 -19.18 4.84 23.93
N GLY A 371 -18.30 4.73 24.94
CA GLY A 371 -17.51 5.84 25.46
C GLY A 371 -16.28 6.05 24.60
N SER A 372 -16.21 7.19 23.93
CA SER A 372 -15.07 7.61 23.12
C SER A 372 -14.69 9.05 23.49
N HIS A 373 -13.40 9.29 23.73
CA HIS A 373 -12.83 10.57 24.12
C HIS A 373 -12.10 11.27 22.96
N TYR A 374 -12.67 11.32 21.74
CA TYR A 374 -12.09 12.13 20.66
C TYR A 374 -13.16 12.75 19.77
N VAL A 375 -13.40 14.05 19.98
CA VAL A 375 -14.49 14.80 19.38
C VAL A 375 -13.91 16.13 18.87
N ALA A 376 -13.12 16.09 17.78
CA ALA A 376 -12.59 17.30 17.11
C ALA A 376 -13.74 18.13 16.50
N LYS A 377 -13.89 19.40 16.87
CA LYS A 377 -14.99 20.29 16.38
C LYS A 377 -15.02 20.31 14.86
N SER A 378 -16.02 19.68 14.25
CA SER A 378 -16.34 19.83 12.83
C SER A 378 -17.58 20.70 12.73
N ASN A 379 -17.45 21.86 12.07
CA ASN A 379 -18.54 22.79 11.76
C ASN A 379 -19.22 22.45 10.42
N ASN A 380 -18.99 21.26 9.86
CA ASN A 380 -19.31 21.01 8.45
C ASN A 380 -20.78 20.62 8.27
N VAL A 381 -21.43 21.23 7.27
CA VAL A 381 -22.74 20.84 6.76
C VAL A 381 -22.69 19.41 6.23
N LYS A 382 -23.71 18.60 6.54
CA LYS A 382 -23.81 17.21 6.12
C LYS A 382 -24.94 17.06 5.11
N LEU A 383 -24.62 16.51 3.93
CA LEU A 383 -25.48 16.40 2.76
C LEU A 383 -25.61 14.95 2.32
N PHE A 384 -26.84 14.53 1.99
CA PHE A 384 -27.12 13.18 1.49
C PHE A 384 -28.34 13.17 0.56
N LEU A 385 -28.26 12.35 -0.50
CA LEU A 385 -29.29 12.18 -1.53
C LEU A 385 -29.47 10.70 -1.87
N SER A 386 -30.71 10.24 -1.99
CA SER A 386 -31.05 8.91 -2.53
C SER A 386 -32.49 8.91 -3.07
N GLY A 387 -32.67 8.66 -4.36
CA GLY A 387 -33.97 8.69 -5.03
C GLY A 387 -34.65 10.05 -4.89
N ARG A 388 -35.83 10.07 -4.25
CA ARG A 388 -36.57 11.30 -3.92
C ARG A 388 -36.29 11.83 -2.50
N HIS A 389 -35.40 11.18 -1.77
CA HIS A 389 -35.11 11.46 -0.36
C HIS A 389 -33.82 12.24 -0.20
N TYR A 390 -33.80 13.16 0.76
CA TYR A 390 -32.63 13.97 1.06
C TYR A 390 -32.55 14.36 2.54
N PHE A 391 -31.32 14.61 2.98
CA PHE A 391 -31.01 15.14 4.30
C PHE A 391 -29.93 16.23 4.22
N LEU A 392 -30.21 17.38 4.83
CA LEU A 392 -29.31 18.51 5.02
C LEU A 392 -29.28 18.87 6.51
N GLY A 393 -28.12 18.71 7.15
CA GLY A 393 -27.95 18.98 8.59
C GLY A 393 -26.73 19.85 8.90
N GLY A 394 -26.87 20.81 9.81
CA GLY A 394 -25.83 21.74 10.21
C GLY A 394 -26.08 22.32 11.61
N LYS A 395 -25.14 23.12 12.13
CA LYS A 395 -25.05 23.52 13.54
C LYS A 395 -26.33 24.18 14.11
N ASN A 396 -27.20 24.76 13.28
CA ASN A 396 -28.40 25.49 13.74
C ASN A 396 -29.67 25.41 12.85
N LYS A 397 -29.69 24.72 11.69
CA LYS A 397 -30.90 24.54 10.86
C LYS A 397 -30.85 23.20 10.12
N ASP A 398 -31.90 22.39 10.27
CA ASP A 398 -32.03 21.06 9.64
C ASP A 398 -33.15 21.10 8.59
N TYR A 399 -32.87 20.65 7.37
CA TYR A 399 -33.86 20.49 6.29
C TYR A 399 -33.86 19.04 5.81
N ALA A 400 -35.00 18.36 5.80
CA ALA A 400 -35.09 16.96 5.36
C ALA A 400 -36.44 16.65 4.70
N ARG A 401 -36.44 15.79 3.67
CA ARG A 401 -37.64 15.03 3.29
C ARG A 401 -37.34 13.54 3.16
N TYR A 402 -37.47 12.88 4.30
CA TYR A 402 -37.61 11.43 4.46
C TYR A 402 -38.88 11.20 5.30
N ASP A 403 -39.83 10.39 4.83
CA ASP A 403 -41.26 10.62 5.12
C ASP A 403 -41.72 10.23 6.53
N THR A 404 -41.01 9.39 7.29
CA THR A 404 -41.54 8.91 8.59
C THR A 404 -40.53 8.73 9.73
N ASP A 405 -39.31 8.26 9.48
CA ASP A 405 -38.49 7.67 10.57
C ASP A 405 -37.44 8.62 11.14
N LEU A 406 -36.82 9.46 10.30
CA LEU A 406 -35.79 10.43 10.71
C LEU A 406 -36.31 11.54 11.64
N LYS A 407 -37.62 11.78 11.69
CA LYS A 407 -38.22 12.73 12.65
C LYS A 407 -38.11 12.26 14.10
N ARG A 408 -38.08 10.94 14.35
CA ARG A 408 -38.03 10.35 15.70
C ARG A 408 -36.62 10.32 16.31
N LEU A 409 -35.58 10.39 15.48
CA LEU A 409 -34.17 10.41 15.90
C LEU A 409 -33.70 11.79 16.40
N ARG A 410 -34.61 12.76 16.55
CA ARG A 410 -34.30 14.15 16.88
C ARG A 410 -34.30 14.37 18.39
N ASP A 411 -33.21 14.01 19.08
CA ASP A 411 -32.98 14.52 20.44
C ASP A 411 -32.31 15.90 20.37
N LYS A 412 -32.75 16.82 21.22
CA LYS A 412 -32.11 18.14 21.44
C LYS A 412 -30.68 18.00 21.98
N ASN A 413 -30.32 16.83 22.51
CA ASN A 413 -28.99 16.53 23.03
C ASN A 413 -27.98 16.05 21.98
N ASP A 414 -28.39 15.84 20.73
CA ASP A 414 -27.55 15.33 19.65
C ASP A 414 -26.73 16.45 18.99
N LYS A 415 -25.47 16.62 19.41
CA LYS A 415 -24.63 17.77 19.01
C LYS A 415 -23.85 17.59 17.69
N ARG A 416 -23.62 16.36 17.23
CA ARG A 416 -22.92 16.05 15.97
C ARG A 416 -23.57 14.85 15.32
N ARG A 417 -23.80 14.91 14.01
CA ARG A 417 -24.66 13.98 13.29
C ARG A 417 -24.07 13.66 11.92
N THR A 418 -24.09 12.40 11.50
CA THR A 418 -23.80 11.95 10.13
C THR A 418 -24.94 11.02 9.72
N CYS A 419 -25.62 11.27 8.59
CA CYS A 419 -26.83 10.55 8.20
C CYS A 419 -26.74 10.05 6.75
N VAL A 420 -26.29 8.84 6.48
CA VAL A 420 -26.18 8.37 5.08
C VAL A 420 -27.47 7.70 4.62
N LEU A 421 -27.91 8.02 3.40
CA LEU A 421 -29.04 7.39 2.73
C LEU A 421 -28.51 6.34 1.73
N GLY A 422 -29.13 5.18 1.74
CA GLY A 422 -28.84 4.06 0.83
C GLY A 422 -30.05 3.71 -0.04
N THR A 423 -29.98 2.58 -0.73
CA THR A 423 -31.06 2.09 -1.62
C THR A 423 -32.28 1.63 -0.84
N ASN A 424 -33.46 1.63 -1.48
CA ASN A 424 -34.69 1.05 -0.92
C ASN A 424 -35.06 1.61 0.46
N GLY A 425 -34.82 2.91 0.65
CA GLY A 425 -35.10 3.60 1.91
C GLY A 425 -34.19 3.17 3.06
N SER A 426 -33.06 2.50 2.80
CA SER A 426 -32.09 2.23 3.87
C SER A 426 -31.39 3.50 4.32
N TRP A 427 -31.08 3.60 5.61
CA TRP A 427 -30.30 4.72 6.15
C TRP A 427 -29.46 4.31 7.36
N LEU A 428 -28.38 5.03 7.58
CA LEU A 428 -27.51 4.93 8.75
C LEU A 428 -27.29 6.31 9.36
N TYR A 429 -27.52 6.42 10.66
CA TYR A 429 -27.42 7.65 11.42
C TYR A 429 -26.45 7.49 12.59
N HIS A 430 -25.42 8.34 12.64
CA HIS A 430 -24.43 8.39 13.71
C HIS A 430 -24.52 9.73 14.43
N TYR A 431 -24.59 9.73 15.77
CA TYR A 431 -24.74 10.94 16.56
C TYR A 431 -23.98 10.94 17.90
N HIS A 432 -23.76 12.12 18.45
CA HIS A 432 -23.11 12.33 19.76
C HIS A 432 -24.04 12.95 20.79
N THR A 433 -24.07 12.39 22.00
CA THR A 433 -24.85 12.93 23.13
C THR A 433 -24.02 13.92 23.95
N GLY A 434 -24.57 15.11 24.18
CA GLY A 434 -23.82 16.31 24.57
C GLY A 434 -23.13 16.40 25.93
N ASN A 435 -23.19 15.42 26.83
CA ASN A 435 -22.57 15.47 28.16
C ASN A 435 -21.35 14.54 28.36
N ASP A 436 -21.28 13.41 27.67
CA ASP A 436 -20.30 12.35 27.99
C ASP A 436 -19.36 11.99 26.82
N MET A 437 -19.35 12.77 25.73
CA MET A 437 -18.64 12.48 24.48
C MET A 437 -18.99 11.12 23.81
N ASN A 438 -19.92 10.36 24.38
CA ASN A 438 -20.44 9.11 23.81
C ASN A 438 -20.99 9.32 22.40
N CYS A 439 -20.70 8.36 21.52
CA CYS A 439 -21.24 8.31 20.17
C CYS A 439 -22.12 7.07 19.98
N TRP A 440 -23.09 7.20 19.09
CA TRP A 440 -24.15 6.22 18.86
C TRP A 440 -24.38 6.07 17.37
N THR A 441 -24.55 4.83 16.91
CA THR A 441 -24.93 4.53 15.52
C THR A 441 -26.24 3.75 15.53
N CYS A 442 -27.17 4.16 14.69
CA CYS A 442 -28.42 3.45 14.44
C CYS A 442 -28.71 3.44 12.93
N TRP A 443 -29.59 2.56 12.47
CA TRP A 443 -29.89 2.37 11.05
C TRP A 443 -31.31 1.85 10.85
N SER A 444 -31.87 2.01 9.65
CA SER A 444 -33.23 1.57 9.32
C SER A 444 -33.39 0.04 9.39
N ASP A 445 -34.63 -0.44 9.48
CA ASP A 445 -34.92 -1.89 9.42
C ASP A 445 -34.54 -2.50 8.07
N SER A 446 -34.57 -1.72 6.98
CA SER A 446 -34.12 -2.14 5.65
C SER A 446 -32.59 -2.19 5.51
N PHE A 447 -31.84 -1.51 6.39
CA PHE A 447 -30.39 -1.37 6.24
C PHE A 447 -29.61 -2.70 6.34
N PRO A 448 -29.91 -3.63 7.26
CA PRO A 448 -29.26 -4.95 7.28
C PRO A 448 -29.57 -5.81 6.06
N THR A 449 -30.70 -5.57 5.39
CA THR A 449 -31.09 -6.28 4.16
C THR A 449 -30.32 -5.74 2.96
N GLU A 450 -30.21 -4.42 2.84
CA GLU A 450 -29.53 -3.74 1.74
C GLU A 450 -28.00 -3.80 1.87
N TYR A 451 -27.48 -3.62 3.10
CA TYR A 451 -26.05 -3.60 3.42
C TYR A 451 -25.68 -4.65 4.49
N PRO A 452 -25.92 -5.96 4.26
CA PRO A 452 -25.75 -7.00 5.27
C PRO A 452 -24.32 -7.12 5.79
N LYS A 453 -23.31 -6.91 4.93
CA LYS A 453 -21.90 -6.94 5.32
C LYS A 453 -21.53 -5.76 6.23
N LEU A 454 -22.02 -4.55 5.90
CA LEU A 454 -21.79 -3.36 6.72
C LEU A 454 -22.54 -3.47 8.05
N ALA A 455 -23.80 -3.92 8.05
CA ALA A 455 -24.56 -4.15 9.28
C ALA A 455 -23.89 -5.20 10.19
N ALA A 456 -23.44 -6.33 9.62
CA ALA A 456 -22.72 -7.35 10.39
C ALA A 456 -21.36 -6.86 10.92
N TRP A 457 -20.66 -6.03 10.15
CA TRP A 457 -19.42 -5.39 10.62
C TRP A 457 -19.72 -4.40 11.75
N LEU A 458 -20.79 -3.60 11.60
CA LEU A 458 -21.31 -2.66 12.58
C LEU A 458 -21.76 -3.36 13.89
N ASP A 459 -22.26 -4.58 13.79
CA ASP A 459 -22.66 -5.41 14.92
C ASP A 459 -21.48 -6.09 15.63
N LYS A 460 -20.41 -6.46 14.92
CA LYS A 460 -19.25 -7.17 15.50
C LYS A 460 -18.30 -6.24 16.24
N HIS A 461 -18.20 -5.00 15.81
CA HIS A 461 -17.32 -4.00 16.44
C HIS A 461 -18.19 -3.09 17.30
N GLN A 462 -18.85 -3.68 18.30
CA GLN A 462 -19.88 -3.06 19.17
C GLN A 462 -19.46 -1.76 19.89
N ARG A 463 -18.23 -1.28 19.66
CA ARG A 463 -17.64 -0.02 20.13
C ARG A 463 -17.00 0.71 18.94
N PHE A 464 -17.79 1.14 17.96
CA PHE A 464 -17.25 1.96 16.89
C PHE A 464 -16.80 3.30 17.41
N GLY A 465 -15.57 3.69 17.06
CA GLY A 465 -15.17 5.08 17.14
C GLY A 465 -16.03 5.96 16.23
N CYS A 466 -15.70 7.25 16.17
CA CYS A 466 -16.44 8.18 15.32
C CYS A 466 -16.07 7.89 13.84
N PRO A 467 -17.04 7.64 12.95
CA PRO A 467 -16.77 7.60 11.53
C PRO A 467 -16.43 9.01 11.03
N ARG A 468 -15.34 9.12 10.26
CA ARG A 468 -14.95 10.37 9.59
C ARG A 468 -15.72 10.55 8.28
N HIS A 469 -15.94 9.46 7.55
CA HIS A 469 -16.68 9.46 6.28
C HIS A 469 -17.46 8.16 6.09
N ILE A 470 -18.66 8.25 5.53
CA ILE A 470 -19.49 7.09 5.18
C ILE A 470 -20.18 7.39 3.85
N SER A 471 -20.15 6.42 2.94
CA SER A 471 -20.90 6.43 1.68
C SER A 471 -21.56 5.08 1.47
N LEU A 472 -22.84 5.12 1.08
CA LEU A 472 -23.63 3.96 0.70
C LEU A 472 -23.90 4.06 -0.79
N GLY A 473 -23.68 2.99 -1.53
CA GLY A 473 -23.91 2.90 -2.96
C GLY A 473 -24.94 1.82 -3.33
N PRO A 474 -25.26 1.65 -4.61
CA PRO A 474 -26.13 0.58 -5.10
C PRO A 474 -25.59 -0.82 -4.78
N ASP A 475 -26.42 -1.86 -4.92
CA ASP A 475 -26.04 -3.28 -4.81
C ASP A 475 -25.34 -3.69 -3.48
N GLY A 476 -25.59 -2.93 -2.42
CA GLY A 476 -24.97 -3.15 -1.12
C GLY A 476 -23.49 -2.77 -1.08
N PHE A 477 -23.02 -1.94 -2.01
CA PHE A 477 -21.69 -1.32 -1.98
C PHE A 477 -21.63 -0.21 -0.94
N TYR A 478 -20.50 -0.08 -0.26
CA TYR A 478 -20.32 0.93 0.78
C TYR A 478 -18.85 1.26 0.98
N TYR A 479 -18.61 2.41 1.59
CA TYR A 479 -17.31 2.82 2.09
C TYR A 479 -17.50 3.49 3.46
N ILE A 480 -16.72 3.07 4.45
CA ILE A 480 -16.68 3.69 5.77
C ILE A 480 -15.24 3.88 6.20
N ALA A 481 -14.87 5.13 6.51
CA ALA A 481 -13.59 5.50 7.07
C ALA A 481 -13.79 6.03 8.49
N MET A 482 -13.00 5.51 9.41
CA MET A 482 -13.04 5.83 10.82
C MET A 482 -12.00 6.90 11.17
N MET A 483 -12.18 7.58 12.31
CA MET A 483 -11.23 8.60 12.79
C MET A 483 -9.85 8.03 13.18
N ASP A 484 -9.72 6.72 13.39
CA ASP A 484 -8.44 6.03 13.63
C ASP A 484 -7.74 5.58 12.33
N ASN A 485 -8.19 6.09 11.18
CA ASN A 485 -7.75 5.74 9.84
C ASN A 485 -8.04 4.29 9.41
N SER A 486 -8.82 3.52 10.19
CA SER A 486 -9.34 2.24 9.69
C SER A 486 -10.41 2.48 8.62
N VAL A 487 -10.37 1.69 7.56
CA VAL A 487 -11.31 1.77 6.44
C VAL A 487 -11.91 0.38 6.21
N ASN A 488 -13.23 0.33 6.02
CA ASN A 488 -13.93 -0.86 5.53
C ASN A 488 -14.79 -0.45 4.33
N TRP A 489 -14.72 -1.23 3.27
CA TRP A 489 -15.40 -0.93 2.04
C TRP A 489 -15.74 -2.21 1.30
N ARG A 490 -16.79 -2.12 0.50
CA ARG A 490 -17.18 -3.09 -0.51
C ARG A 490 -17.58 -2.27 -1.72
N ILE A 491 -16.79 -2.27 -2.77
CA ILE A 491 -17.11 -1.57 -4.03
C ILE A 491 -16.94 -2.54 -5.21
N PRO A 492 -17.42 -2.20 -6.42
CA PRO A 492 -17.23 -3.03 -7.61
C PRO A 492 -15.76 -3.39 -7.84
N LYS A 493 -15.49 -4.61 -8.34
CA LYS A 493 -14.12 -5.06 -8.60
C LYS A 493 -13.42 -4.19 -9.65
N SER A 494 -14.13 -3.78 -10.70
CA SER A 494 -13.66 -2.85 -11.72
C SER A 494 -13.21 -1.52 -11.11
N MET A 495 -14.03 -0.95 -10.22
CA MET A 495 -13.71 0.27 -9.48
C MET A 495 -12.49 0.08 -8.58
N SER A 496 -12.41 -1.03 -7.85
CA SER A 496 -11.27 -1.35 -7.00
C SER A 496 -9.96 -1.47 -7.78
N GLU A 497 -9.96 -2.15 -8.93
CA GLU A 497 -8.77 -2.33 -9.78
C GLU A 497 -8.28 -0.97 -10.32
N VAL A 498 -9.20 -0.11 -10.75
CA VAL A 498 -8.86 1.24 -11.24
C VAL A 498 -8.31 2.13 -10.12
N ILE A 499 -9.00 2.22 -8.98
CA ILE A 499 -8.55 3.07 -7.86
C ILE A 499 -7.20 2.58 -7.30
N THR A 500 -7.02 1.26 -7.15
CA THR A 500 -5.75 0.70 -6.65
C THR A 500 -4.61 0.82 -7.65
N GLY A 501 -4.90 0.75 -8.95
CA GLY A 501 -3.95 1.06 -10.02
C GLY A 501 -3.51 2.52 -9.97
N TYR A 502 -4.45 3.46 -9.86
CA TYR A 502 -4.16 4.89 -9.74
C TYR A 502 -3.28 5.21 -8.53
N ILE A 503 -3.60 4.62 -7.36
CA ILE A 503 -2.77 4.75 -6.15
C ILE A 503 -1.38 4.13 -6.41
N GLY A 504 -1.30 2.90 -6.89
CA GLY A 504 -0.04 2.19 -7.10
C GLY A 504 0.91 2.84 -8.11
N GLU A 505 0.38 3.52 -9.13
CA GLU A 505 1.16 4.19 -10.18
C GLU A 505 1.56 5.63 -9.85
N LYS A 506 0.74 6.38 -9.07
CA LYS A 506 0.94 7.81 -8.86
C LYS A 506 1.20 8.24 -7.41
N THR A 507 0.71 7.55 -6.37
CA THR A 507 0.79 8.06 -4.98
C THR A 507 0.93 6.99 -3.88
N ILE A 508 1.69 7.27 -2.81
CA ILE A 508 1.80 6.37 -1.62
C ILE A 508 0.61 6.60 -0.64
N ARG A 509 -0.40 7.39 -1.01
CA ARG A 509 -1.47 7.87 -0.13
C ARG A 509 -2.70 6.96 -0.19
N SER A 510 -3.35 6.73 0.95
CA SER A 510 -4.61 5.97 1.04
C SER A 510 -5.81 6.87 0.74
N ILE A 511 -6.89 6.27 0.22
CA ILE A 511 -8.18 6.95 0.03
C ILE A 511 -8.65 7.59 1.34
N GLN A 512 -8.90 8.89 1.33
CA GLN A 512 -9.43 9.62 2.46
C GLN A 512 -10.95 9.61 2.46
N ARG A 513 -11.58 9.97 1.34
CA ARG A 513 -13.05 9.96 1.19
C ARG A 513 -13.39 9.28 -0.13
N LEU A 514 -14.51 8.57 -0.14
CA LEU A 514 -15.05 7.95 -1.35
C LEU A 514 -16.55 8.21 -1.37
N TRP A 515 -17.03 8.87 -2.41
CA TRP A 515 -18.43 9.09 -2.68
C TRP A 515 -18.86 8.14 -3.79
N LEU A 516 -19.82 7.27 -3.47
CA LEU A 516 -20.45 6.36 -4.42
C LEU A 516 -21.68 7.03 -5.02
N GLY A 517 -21.85 6.87 -6.32
CA GLY A 517 -22.98 7.38 -7.10
C GLY A 517 -23.76 6.26 -7.80
N TYR A 518 -24.65 6.69 -8.69
CA TYR A 518 -25.43 5.83 -9.57
C TYR A 518 -24.52 5.00 -10.51
N ASP A 519 -24.91 3.76 -10.80
CA ASP A 519 -24.30 2.86 -11.80
C ASP A 519 -22.75 2.79 -11.81
N GLY A 520 -22.13 2.75 -10.63
CA GLY A 520 -20.68 2.61 -10.51
C GLY A 520 -19.90 3.91 -10.72
N ASN A 521 -20.56 5.05 -10.82
CA ASN A 521 -19.93 6.37 -10.77
C ASN A 521 -19.42 6.65 -9.35
N TYR A 522 -18.32 7.37 -9.24
CA TYR A 522 -17.71 7.68 -7.95
C TYR A 522 -16.78 8.90 -8.02
N VAL A 523 -16.54 9.49 -6.85
CA VAL A 523 -15.45 10.44 -6.61
C VAL A 523 -14.62 9.92 -5.43
N ALA A 524 -13.34 9.67 -5.66
CA ALA A 524 -12.37 9.26 -4.66
C ALA A 524 -11.42 10.42 -4.38
N GLU A 525 -11.26 10.77 -3.11
CA GLU A 525 -10.32 11.78 -2.65
C GLU A 525 -9.15 11.09 -1.97
N ILE A 526 -7.95 11.33 -2.49
CA ILE A 526 -6.69 10.81 -1.96
C ILE A 526 -6.05 11.85 -1.04
N SER A 527 -6.18 13.13 -1.38
CA SER A 527 -5.88 14.28 -0.54
C SER A 527 -6.72 15.48 -0.97
N ASP A 528 -6.69 16.57 -0.19
CA ASP A 528 -7.46 17.79 -0.47
C ASP A 528 -7.18 18.39 -1.87
N ASP A 529 -6.06 17.99 -2.49
CA ASP A 529 -5.50 18.38 -3.78
C ASP A 529 -5.39 17.23 -4.82
N ASP A 530 -5.91 16.03 -4.54
CA ASP A 530 -5.84 14.88 -5.46
C ASP A 530 -7.14 14.07 -5.45
N TYR A 531 -7.86 14.13 -6.57
CA TYR A 531 -9.15 13.46 -6.77
C TYR A 531 -9.05 12.53 -7.97
N HIS A 532 -9.61 11.33 -7.82
CA HIS A 532 -9.82 10.38 -8.90
C HIS A 532 -11.31 10.07 -9.01
N TYR A 533 -11.89 10.19 -10.19
CA TYR A 533 -13.34 10.07 -10.35
C TYR A 533 -13.73 9.40 -11.67
N HIS A 534 -14.93 8.82 -11.67
CA HIS A 534 -15.62 8.29 -12.83
C HIS A 534 -17.06 8.79 -12.77
N LEU A 535 -17.43 9.69 -13.69
CA LEU A 535 -18.66 10.49 -13.65
C LEU A 535 -19.36 10.53 -15.03
N ASP A 536 -19.37 9.41 -15.74
CA ASP A 536 -19.93 9.31 -17.09
C ASP A 536 -21.45 9.58 -17.13
N ASP A 537 -22.15 9.31 -16.02
CA ASP A 537 -23.60 9.58 -15.93
C ASP A 537 -23.93 10.94 -15.30
N TYR A 538 -22.96 11.61 -14.68
CA TYR A 538 -23.14 12.90 -13.99
C TYR A 538 -22.42 14.02 -14.77
N ASN A 539 -22.88 14.33 -15.99
CA ASN A 539 -22.19 15.28 -16.89
C ASN A 539 -21.90 16.63 -16.22
N ASP A 540 -22.87 17.26 -15.56
CA ASP A 540 -22.67 18.57 -14.92
C ASP A 540 -21.70 18.49 -13.72
N LEU A 541 -21.73 17.38 -12.96
CA LEU A 541 -20.77 17.18 -11.87
C LEU A 541 -19.36 16.92 -12.43
N LYS A 542 -19.26 16.25 -13.57
CA LYS A 542 -17.98 16.01 -14.25
C LYS A 542 -17.33 17.32 -14.67
N GLU A 543 -18.09 18.25 -15.26
CA GLU A 543 -17.61 19.60 -15.58
C GLU A 543 -17.11 20.32 -14.32
N HIS A 544 -17.87 20.29 -13.23
CA HIS A 544 -17.42 20.89 -11.96
C HIS A 544 -16.18 20.21 -11.36
N MET A 545 -16.02 18.90 -11.54
CA MET A 545 -14.82 18.19 -11.11
C MET A 545 -13.61 18.53 -11.98
N GLU A 546 -13.81 18.68 -13.30
CA GLU A 546 -12.78 19.16 -14.22
C GLU A 546 -12.36 20.59 -13.85
N ASP A 547 -13.30 21.48 -13.53
CA ASP A 547 -13.01 22.82 -13.00
C ASP A 547 -12.23 22.74 -11.67
N ILE A 548 -12.57 21.80 -10.77
CA ILE A 548 -11.81 21.60 -9.51
C ILE A 548 -10.37 21.23 -9.83
N VAL A 549 -10.17 20.24 -10.70
CA VAL A 549 -8.84 19.75 -11.05
C VAL A 549 -8.04 20.83 -11.77
N GLU A 550 -8.64 21.57 -12.70
CA GLU A 550 -7.98 22.69 -13.37
C GLU A 550 -7.61 23.80 -12.40
N GLU A 551 -8.48 24.17 -11.45
CA GLU A 551 -8.14 25.17 -10.45
C GLU A 551 -7.06 24.67 -9.46
N ILE A 552 -7.03 23.36 -9.15
CA ILE A 552 -5.95 22.72 -8.38
C ILE A 552 -4.63 22.77 -9.15
N ASP A 553 -4.65 22.41 -10.43
CA ASP A 553 -3.47 22.42 -11.30
C ASP A 553 -2.93 23.85 -11.48
N LEU A 554 -3.82 24.81 -11.74
CA LEU A 554 -3.48 26.24 -11.79
C LEU A 554 -2.91 26.74 -10.45
N LYS A 555 -3.45 26.26 -9.32
CA LYS A 555 -2.94 26.61 -7.99
C LYS A 555 -1.56 25.98 -7.73
N ASN A 556 -1.36 24.75 -8.16
CA ASN A 556 -0.09 24.03 -8.06
C ASN A 556 0.99 24.70 -8.95
N ASP A 557 0.59 25.23 -10.11
CA ASP A 557 1.46 25.97 -11.04
C ASP A 557 1.81 27.40 -10.55
N LEU A 558 0.93 28.04 -9.76
CA LEU A 558 1.09 29.43 -9.28
C LEU A 558 1.74 29.57 -7.88
N GLY A 559 2.12 28.47 -7.23
CA GLY A 559 3.04 28.47 -6.07
C GLY A 559 2.55 29.10 -4.74
N ASN A 560 1.29 29.53 -4.61
CA ASN A 560 0.79 30.25 -3.43
C ASN A 560 0.07 29.37 -2.38
N ILE A 561 0.47 29.48 -1.11
CA ILE A 561 -0.27 29.03 0.10
C ILE A 561 -0.22 30.21 1.10
N PRO A 562 -1.36 30.71 1.64
CA PRO A 562 -2.24 29.92 2.49
C PRO A 562 -3.77 30.12 2.37
N SER A 563 -4.47 29.12 2.95
CA SER A 563 -5.92 28.97 3.22
C SER A 563 -6.83 28.62 2.03
N GLU A 564 -7.44 27.43 2.14
CA GLU A 564 -8.58 26.91 1.38
C GLU A 564 -8.42 26.95 -0.16
N GLY A 565 -7.80 25.89 -0.71
CA GLY A 565 -7.83 25.62 -2.15
C GLY A 565 -9.22 25.20 -2.62
N PRO A 566 -9.45 24.99 -3.92
CA PRO A 566 -10.71 24.46 -4.42
C PRO A 566 -10.82 22.98 -4.01
N SER A 567 -11.19 22.75 -2.76
CA SER A 567 -11.38 21.41 -2.19
C SER A 567 -12.85 21.13 -2.00
N ILE A 568 -13.21 19.85 -2.04
CA ILE A 568 -14.57 19.40 -1.78
C ILE A 568 -14.80 19.42 -0.27
N LYS A 569 -15.50 20.44 0.24
CA LYS A 569 -15.94 20.43 1.66
C LYS A 569 -16.95 19.31 1.89
N GLN A 570 -17.91 19.17 0.98
CA GLN A 570 -18.91 18.10 1.04
C GLN A 570 -19.47 17.80 -0.35
N LEU A 571 -19.63 16.51 -0.65
CA LEU A 571 -20.31 16.02 -1.84
C LEU A 571 -21.39 15.00 -1.43
N ALA A 572 -22.51 15.02 -2.13
CA ALA A 572 -23.53 13.99 -2.09
C ALA A 572 -23.97 13.69 -3.52
N MET A 573 -23.90 12.42 -3.91
CA MET A 573 -24.36 11.93 -5.21
C MET A 573 -25.60 11.09 -4.99
N ASN A 574 -26.63 11.28 -5.81
CA ASN A 574 -27.86 10.51 -5.72
C ASN A 574 -27.66 9.14 -6.37
N ILE A 575 -27.59 8.10 -5.54
CA ILE A 575 -27.30 6.73 -5.97
C ILE A 575 -28.40 6.05 -6.77
N GLU A 576 -29.60 6.65 -6.87
CA GLU A 576 -30.73 6.10 -7.64
C GLU A 576 -31.09 6.97 -8.87
N ASP A 577 -30.55 8.19 -8.99
CA ASP A 577 -30.79 9.09 -10.13
C ASP A 577 -29.54 9.91 -10.44
N PRO A 578 -28.88 9.72 -11.59
CA PRO A 578 -27.63 10.40 -11.91
C PRO A 578 -27.78 11.91 -12.14
N ARG A 579 -29.01 12.45 -12.21
CA ARG A 579 -29.28 13.89 -12.31
C ARG A 579 -29.31 14.62 -10.96
N GLY A 580 -29.02 13.92 -9.87
CA GLY A 580 -29.07 14.49 -8.53
C GLY A 580 -27.71 14.50 -7.87
N TYR A 581 -27.13 15.68 -7.64
CA TYR A 581 -25.96 15.82 -6.79
C TYR A 581 -25.96 17.15 -6.05
N ILE A 582 -25.21 17.23 -4.96
CA ILE A 582 -24.91 18.49 -4.27
C ILE A 582 -23.40 18.52 -4.01
N LEU A 583 -22.75 19.56 -4.51
CA LEU A 583 -21.33 19.82 -4.30
C LEU A 583 -21.15 21.14 -3.53
N ILE A 584 -20.41 21.10 -2.43
CA ILE A 584 -19.97 22.27 -1.67
C ILE A 584 -18.45 22.37 -1.77
N ARG A 585 -17.98 23.49 -2.32
CA ARG A 585 -16.56 23.84 -2.42
C ARG A 585 -16.13 24.79 -1.29
N ASP A 586 -14.84 24.89 -1.04
CA ASP A 586 -14.21 25.77 -0.03
C ASP A 586 -14.55 27.27 -0.19
N ARG A 587 -14.91 27.75 -1.40
CA ARG A 587 -15.28 29.16 -1.68
C ARG A 587 -16.80 29.47 -1.56
N GLU A 588 -17.56 28.62 -0.86
CA GLU A 588 -19.04 28.68 -0.71
C GLU A 588 -19.88 28.65 -2.00
N GLU A 589 -19.29 28.36 -3.15
CA GLU A 589 -20.09 28.06 -4.34
C GLU A 589 -20.76 26.70 -4.18
N VAL A 590 -22.09 26.70 -4.21
CA VAL A 590 -22.93 25.50 -4.22
C VAL A 590 -23.43 25.29 -5.63
N SER A 591 -22.92 24.26 -6.29
CA SER A 591 -23.42 23.80 -7.58
C SER A 591 -24.46 22.70 -7.39
N LEU A 592 -25.55 22.77 -8.14
CA LEU A 592 -26.71 21.89 -7.99
C LEU A 592 -27.38 21.64 -9.35
N ASP A 593 -27.54 20.37 -9.70
CA ASP A 593 -28.53 19.92 -10.68
C ASP A 593 -29.56 19.01 -9.96
N THR A 594 -30.85 19.18 -10.27
CA THR A 594 -31.94 18.48 -9.59
C THR A 594 -32.89 17.74 -10.53
N GLY A 595 -32.59 16.47 -10.74
CA GLY A 595 -33.61 15.47 -11.06
C GLY A 595 -34.62 15.27 -9.92
N ILE A 596 -35.85 15.74 -10.14
CA ILE A 596 -37.13 15.25 -9.56
C ILE A 596 -37.43 15.52 -8.06
N ALA A 597 -36.47 15.86 -7.18
CA ALA A 597 -36.77 16.27 -5.79
C ALA A 597 -36.81 17.79 -5.54
N GLY A 598 -36.50 18.59 -6.57
CA GLY A 598 -36.27 20.04 -6.46
C GLY A 598 -37.50 20.96 -6.56
N SER A 599 -38.70 20.45 -6.86
CA SER A 599 -39.89 21.32 -7.02
C SER A 599 -40.35 22.01 -5.72
N HIS A 600 -39.83 21.60 -4.56
CA HIS A 600 -40.07 22.28 -3.28
C HIS A 600 -38.87 23.04 -2.71
N LEU A 601 -37.71 23.03 -3.39
CA LEU A 601 -36.59 23.92 -3.05
C LEU A 601 -36.70 25.28 -3.78
N GLY A 602 -37.73 25.44 -4.61
CA GLY A 602 -38.13 26.70 -5.23
C GLY A 602 -38.77 27.67 -4.23
N ALA A 603 -37.92 28.40 -3.50
CA ALA A 603 -38.09 29.80 -3.11
C ALA A 603 -36.98 30.16 -2.10
N SER A 604 -35.99 30.91 -2.56
CA SER A 604 -34.90 31.54 -1.78
C SER A 604 -33.99 30.59 -0.97
N TRP A 605 -32.92 30.10 -1.60
CA TRP A 605 -31.69 29.81 -0.86
C TRP A 605 -30.76 31.01 -0.99
N GLN A 606 -30.67 31.77 0.10
CA GLN A 606 -29.68 32.82 0.30
C GLN A 606 -28.31 32.18 0.48
N LYS A 607 -27.24 32.86 0.03
CA LYS A 607 -25.85 32.61 0.45
C LYS A 607 -25.84 32.21 1.93
N PHE A 608 -25.18 31.10 2.25
CA PHE A 608 -25.02 30.60 3.61
C PHE A 608 -24.16 31.59 4.42
N ARG A 609 -24.73 32.72 4.85
CA ARG A 609 -24.08 33.64 5.77
C ARG A 609 -24.48 33.22 7.18
N ASP A 610 -23.51 32.73 7.97
CA ASP A 610 -23.69 32.61 9.42
C ASP A 610 -23.85 34.03 9.99
N GLU A 611 -24.99 34.31 10.64
CA GLU A 611 -25.27 35.65 11.18
C GLU A 611 -24.40 36.00 12.41
N ASN A 612 -23.56 35.08 12.90
CA ASN A 612 -22.74 35.31 14.10
C ASN A 612 -21.24 35.10 13.96
N GLU A 613 -20.72 34.64 12.83
CA GLU A 613 -19.28 34.55 12.60
C GLU A 613 -18.98 35.14 11.23
N ASN A 614 -18.14 36.18 11.20
CA ASN A 614 -17.80 36.97 10.01
C ASN A 614 -16.84 36.22 9.07
N THR A 615 -17.09 34.93 8.88
CA THR A 615 -16.36 34.00 8.03
C THR A 615 -17.39 33.36 7.13
N TRP A 616 -17.21 33.62 5.85
CA TRP A 616 -18.03 33.10 4.78
C TRP A 616 -17.94 31.56 4.78
#